data_AF-A0A8H5Y601-F1
#
_entry.id   AF-A0A8H5Y601-F1
#
_cell.length_a   1.000
_cell.length_b   1.000
_cell.length_c   1.000
_cell.angle_alpha   90.00
_cell.angle_beta   90.00
_cell.angle_gamma   90.00
#
_symmetry.space_group_name_H-M   'P 1'
#
loop_
_entity.id
_entity.type
_entity.pdbx_description
1 polymer ?
#
loop_
_entity_poly.entity_id
_entity_poly.type
_entity_poly.pdbx_seq_one_letter_code
_entity_poly.pdbx_strand_id
1 'polypeptide(L)'
;MLSQTPEMSRTTRSATKRLTRLQTPSPAPTPSLPSPPETKLFPTPSSFESYLSQNHSTNQTGLWLKIAKKNSPIPSITYDQALDTALCYGWIDGQRKSLDATHFIQRFTPRRKKSLWSQRNVNKVAVLTEAGRMKPAGQAEVDAAREDGRWDRAYSSSSNFFMEIGNGEEA
;
A
#
# COMPACT_ATOMS: atom_id res chain seq x y z
N MET A 1 -10.05 -64.25 30.75
CA MET A 1 -9.34 -65.00 29.70
C MET A 1 -10.36 -65.72 28.85
N LEU A 2 -10.67 -65.22 27.65
CA LEU A 2 -11.29 -66.02 26.60
C LEU A 2 -10.88 -65.44 25.24
N SER A 3 -10.15 -66.28 24.52
CA SER A 3 -9.56 -66.06 23.21
C SER A 3 -10.63 -65.96 22.13
N GLN A 4 -10.44 -65.07 21.16
CA GLN A 4 -11.11 -65.16 19.87
C GLN A 4 -10.08 -65.04 18.75
N THR A 5 -10.08 -66.04 17.88
CA THR A 5 -9.35 -66.17 16.62
C THR A 5 -10.01 -65.32 15.53
N PRO A 6 -9.27 -64.77 14.54
CA PRO A 6 -9.88 -64.19 13.36
C PRO A 6 -9.97 -65.21 12.21
N GLU A 7 -11.17 -65.36 11.64
CA GLU A 7 -11.45 -66.11 10.41
C GLU A 7 -11.35 -65.15 9.20
N MET A 8 -10.55 -65.53 8.21
CA MET A 8 -10.52 -64.89 6.88
C MET A 8 -11.57 -65.50 5.98
N SER A 9 -12.41 -64.68 5.36
CA SER A 9 -13.20 -65.08 4.18
C SER A 9 -13.24 -63.96 3.14
N ARG A 10 -12.66 -64.26 1.96
CA ARG A 10 -12.82 -63.52 0.71
C ARG A 10 -14.22 -63.77 0.15
N THR A 11 -14.93 -62.71 -0.27
CA THR A 11 -15.96 -62.80 -1.31
C THR A 11 -15.97 -61.52 -2.15
N THR A 12 -16.45 -61.69 -3.37
CA THR A 12 -16.19 -61.04 -4.65
C THR A 12 -16.80 -59.64 -4.86
N ARG A 13 -16.18 -58.91 -5.79
CA ARG A 13 -16.73 -57.72 -6.47
C ARG A 13 -18.01 -58.07 -7.22
N SER A 14 -19.01 -57.19 -7.17
CA SER A 14 -19.91 -56.98 -8.30
C SER A 14 -20.27 -55.50 -8.45
N ALA A 15 -20.21 -55.04 -9.69
CA ALA A 15 -20.27 -53.65 -10.11
C ALA A 15 -21.72 -53.21 -10.38
N THR A 16 -22.05 -51.97 -10.05
CA THR A 16 -23.24 -51.29 -10.59
C THR A 16 -22.82 -49.90 -11.06
N LYS A 17 -22.81 -49.69 -12.37
CA LYS A 17 -22.55 -48.40 -13.03
C LYS A 17 -23.73 -47.46 -12.78
N ARG A 18 -23.53 -46.43 -11.96
CA ARG A 18 -24.45 -45.28 -11.88
C ARG A 18 -23.99 -44.24 -12.90
N LEU A 19 -24.75 -44.07 -13.97
CA LEU A 19 -24.58 -43.00 -14.95
C LEU A 19 -24.80 -41.65 -14.23
N THR A 20 -23.70 -41.00 -13.88
CA THR A 20 -23.72 -39.64 -13.35
C THR A 20 -23.64 -38.70 -14.54
N ARG A 21 -24.70 -37.91 -14.74
CA ARG A 21 -24.78 -36.83 -15.72
C ARG A 21 -23.57 -35.90 -15.51
N LEU A 22 -22.72 -35.75 -16.53
CA LEU A 22 -21.61 -34.79 -16.52
C LEU A 22 -22.19 -33.38 -16.40
N GLN A 23 -22.10 -32.80 -15.21
CA GLN A 23 -22.27 -31.37 -15.01
C GLN A 23 -21.00 -30.71 -15.55
N THR A 24 -21.15 -29.85 -16.55
CA THR A 24 -20.07 -29.02 -17.04
C THR A 24 -19.50 -28.20 -15.88
N PRO A 25 -18.17 -28.15 -15.68
CA PRO A 25 -17.60 -27.21 -14.73
C PRO A 25 -17.88 -25.80 -15.24
N SER A 26 -18.55 -24.99 -14.41
CA SER A 26 -18.59 -23.53 -14.58
C SER A 26 -17.15 -23.04 -14.80
N PRO A 27 -16.87 -22.19 -15.81
CA PRO A 27 -15.52 -21.69 -16.01
C PRO A 27 -15.05 -21.03 -14.71
N ALA A 28 -13.87 -21.42 -14.25
CA ALA A 28 -13.22 -20.78 -13.11
C ALA A 28 -13.24 -19.26 -13.32
N PRO A 29 -13.45 -18.43 -12.27
CA PRO A 29 -13.37 -16.99 -12.42
C PRO A 29 -11.99 -16.66 -13.00
N THR A 30 -11.97 -16.12 -14.21
CA THR A 30 -10.77 -15.59 -14.83
C THR A 30 -10.11 -14.66 -13.81
N PRO A 31 -8.80 -14.79 -13.50
CA PRO A 31 -8.14 -13.79 -12.67
C PRO A 31 -8.22 -12.47 -13.45
N SER A 32 -9.15 -11.59 -13.07
CA SER A 32 -9.28 -10.28 -13.67
C SER A 32 -7.98 -9.54 -13.39
N LEU A 33 -7.37 -8.97 -14.43
CA LEU A 33 -6.22 -8.10 -14.27
C LEU A 33 -6.54 -7.06 -13.19
N PRO A 34 -5.63 -6.76 -12.26
CA PRO A 34 -5.89 -5.75 -11.24
C PRO A 34 -6.25 -4.45 -11.94
N SER A 35 -7.42 -3.90 -11.61
CA SER A 35 -7.88 -2.65 -12.20
C SER A 35 -6.84 -1.56 -11.99
N PRO A 36 -6.60 -0.69 -12.98
CA PRO A 36 -5.64 0.39 -12.83
C PRO A 36 -6.00 1.26 -11.62
N PRO A 37 -5.01 1.82 -10.92
CA PRO A 37 -5.25 2.67 -9.76
C PRO A 37 -6.12 3.87 -10.13
N GLU A 38 -7.16 4.10 -9.34
CA GLU A 38 -8.11 5.19 -9.55
C GLU A 38 -7.43 6.56 -9.38
N THR A 39 -7.85 7.55 -10.17
CA THR A 39 -7.39 8.94 -10.05
C THR A 39 -8.47 9.80 -9.39
N LYS A 40 -8.19 10.39 -8.22
CA LYS A 40 -9.15 11.21 -7.45
C LYS A 40 -8.60 12.57 -7.05
N LEU A 41 -9.49 13.54 -6.90
CA LEU A 41 -9.20 14.84 -6.29
C LEU A 41 -9.90 14.92 -4.94
N PHE A 42 -9.18 15.40 -3.93
CA PHE A 42 -9.70 15.64 -2.58
C PHE A 42 -9.55 17.12 -2.23
N PRO A 43 -10.64 17.85 -1.94
CA PRO A 43 -10.55 19.28 -1.62
C PRO A 43 -9.84 19.57 -0.30
N THR A 44 -9.95 18.66 0.69
CA THR A 44 -9.45 18.89 2.05
C THR A 44 -8.77 17.64 2.64
N PRO A 45 -7.92 17.80 3.67
CA PRO A 45 -7.38 16.68 4.45
C PRO A 45 -8.46 15.73 4.97
N SER A 46 -9.57 16.27 5.48
CA SER A 46 -10.68 15.47 6.00
C SER A 46 -11.35 14.62 4.92
N SER A 47 -11.51 15.14 3.70
CA SER A 47 -12.08 14.34 2.60
C SER A 47 -11.19 13.17 2.19
N PHE A 48 -9.86 13.35 2.25
CA PHE A 48 -8.92 12.26 1.99
C PHE A 48 -8.85 11.27 3.16
N GLU A 49 -8.92 11.75 4.40
CA GLU A 49 -9.01 10.91 5.60
C GLU A 49 -10.25 10.01 5.56
N SER A 50 -11.41 10.56 5.21
CA SER A 50 -12.65 9.79 5.06
C SER A 50 -12.55 8.72 3.97
N TYR A 51 -11.79 8.97 2.89
CA TYR A 51 -11.53 7.95 1.88
C TYR A 51 -10.62 6.85 2.44
N LEU A 52 -9.51 7.21 3.09
CA LEU A 52 -8.58 6.23 3.64
C LEU A 52 -9.22 5.39 4.74
N SER A 53 -10.03 5.97 5.63
CA SER A 53 -10.71 5.20 6.69
C SER A 53 -11.54 4.04 6.13
N GLN A 54 -12.13 4.20 4.95
CA GLN A 54 -12.93 3.19 4.28
C GLN A 54 -12.13 2.23 3.38
N ASN A 55 -11.00 2.68 2.82
CA ASN A 55 -10.34 1.98 1.71
C ASN A 55 -8.90 1.54 2.00
N HIS A 56 -8.27 1.99 3.09
CA HIS A 56 -6.83 1.78 3.31
C HIS A 56 -6.42 0.29 3.39
N SER A 57 -7.30 -0.58 3.87
CA SER A 57 -7.06 -2.02 4.03
C SER A 57 -7.39 -2.85 2.78
N THR A 58 -8.36 -2.39 1.98
CA THR A 58 -8.85 -3.13 0.80
C THR A 58 -8.18 -2.69 -0.50
N ASN A 59 -7.81 -1.41 -0.62
CA ASN A 59 -7.19 -0.87 -1.83
C ASN A 59 -5.67 -1.10 -1.84
N GLN A 60 -5.26 -2.30 -2.26
CA GLN A 60 -3.85 -2.67 -2.41
C GLN A 60 -3.19 -2.10 -3.66
N THR A 61 -3.97 -1.73 -4.69
CA THR A 61 -3.41 -1.12 -5.91
C THR A 61 -3.06 0.35 -5.68
N GLY A 62 -3.63 1.01 -4.65
CA GLY A 62 -3.43 2.40 -4.29
C GLY A 62 -4.23 3.38 -5.15
N LEU A 63 -3.89 4.66 -5.09
CA LEU A 63 -4.59 5.73 -5.80
C LEU A 63 -3.62 6.73 -6.44
N TRP A 64 -4.06 7.44 -7.47
CA TRP A 64 -3.43 8.66 -7.98
C TRP A 64 -4.20 9.87 -7.47
N LEU A 65 -3.58 10.65 -6.58
CA LEU A 65 -4.20 11.86 -6.02
C LEU A 65 -3.86 13.06 -6.91
N LYS A 66 -4.88 13.72 -7.46
CA LYS A 66 -4.77 14.99 -8.19
C LYS A 66 -4.52 16.13 -7.20
N ILE A 67 -3.37 16.77 -7.34
CA ILE A 67 -2.94 17.90 -6.51
C ILE A 67 -2.86 19.16 -7.37
N ALA A 68 -3.55 20.20 -6.91
CA ALA A 68 -3.55 21.53 -7.49
C ALA A 68 -2.15 22.16 -7.44
N LYS A 69 -1.73 22.73 -8.56
CA LYS A 69 -0.59 23.66 -8.64
C LYS A 69 -1.03 25.02 -8.10
N LYS A 70 -0.06 25.91 -7.82
CA LYS A 70 -0.28 27.23 -7.21
C LYS A 70 -1.36 28.09 -7.91
N ASN A 71 -1.51 27.93 -9.23
CA ASN A 71 -2.44 28.73 -10.06
C ASN A 71 -3.69 27.94 -10.48
N SER A 72 -4.01 26.83 -9.81
CA SER A 72 -5.21 26.07 -10.14
C SER A 72 -6.48 26.84 -9.72
N PRO A 73 -7.50 26.93 -10.58
CA PRO A 73 -8.80 27.47 -10.19
C PRO A 73 -9.57 26.54 -9.24
N ILE A 74 -9.19 25.25 -9.20
CA ILE A 74 -9.81 24.24 -8.34
C ILE A 74 -8.80 23.86 -7.25
N PRO A 75 -9.05 24.19 -5.97
CA PRO A 75 -8.16 23.82 -4.89
C PRO A 75 -8.24 22.32 -4.59
N SER A 76 -7.13 21.78 -4.08
CA SER A 76 -7.06 20.43 -3.52
C SER A 76 -6.30 20.47 -2.20
N ILE A 77 -6.33 19.35 -1.48
CA ILE A 77 -5.34 19.06 -0.45
C ILE A 77 -3.91 19.27 -0.99
N THR A 78 -3.03 19.82 -0.16
CA THR A 78 -1.61 19.95 -0.50
C THR A 78 -0.90 18.60 -0.44
N TYR A 79 0.26 18.47 -1.09
CA TYR A 79 1.08 17.26 -0.99
C TYR A 79 1.44 16.90 0.45
N ASP A 80 1.84 17.89 1.26
CA ASP A 80 2.25 17.63 2.65
C ASP A 80 1.10 17.17 3.51
N GLN A 81 -0.07 17.79 3.38
CA GLN A 81 -1.27 17.33 4.05
C GLN A 81 -1.68 15.92 3.60
N ALA A 82 -1.57 15.61 2.31
CA ALA A 82 -1.87 14.28 1.78
C ALA A 82 -0.89 13.23 2.34
N LEU A 83 0.41 13.54 2.39
CA LEU A 83 1.40 12.65 2.96
C LEU A 83 1.16 12.41 4.45
N ASP A 84 0.89 13.46 5.22
CA ASP A 84 0.61 13.33 6.65
C ASP A 84 -0.59 12.41 6.89
N THR A 85 -1.70 12.63 6.18
CA THR A 85 -2.87 11.75 6.26
C THR A 85 -2.54 10.33 5.80
N ALA A 86 -1.76 10.15 4.74
CA ALA A 86 -1.36 8.81 4.27
C ALA A 86 -0.54 8.05 5.32
N LEU A 87 0.43 8.71 5.97
CA LEU A 87 1.26 8.10 7.01
C LEU A 87 0.41 7.62 8.21
N CYS A 88 -0.62 8.38 8.60
CA CYS A 88 -1.54 7.96 9.66
C CYS A 88 -2.22 6.61 9.38
N TYR A 89 -2.42 6.24 8.11
CA TYR A 89 -3.07 4.99 7.69
C TYR A 89 -2.08 3.92 7.18
N GLY A 90 -0.77 4.11 7.36
CA GLY A 90 0.25 3.17 6.89
C GLY A 90 0.47 3.21 5.38
N TRP A 91 0.07 4.31 4.73
CA TRP A 91 0.28 4.56 3.31
C TRP A 91 1.50 5.46 3.09
N ILE A 92 2.02 5.45 1.86
CA ILE A 92 3.19 6.23 1.45
C ILE A 92 3.00 6.80 0.05
N ASP A 93 3.67 7.92 -0.23
CA ASP A 93 3.75 8.48 -1.56
C ASP A 93 4.74 7.71 -2.46
N GLY A 94 4.55 7.80 -3.76
CA GLY A 94 5.43 7.20 -4.75
C GLY A 94 5.66 8.11 -5.95
N GLN A 95 5.32 7.62 -7.13
CA GLN A 95 5.55 8.35 -8.38
C GLN A 95 4.75 9.66 -8.44
N ARG A 96 5.41 10.72 -8.90
CA ARG A 96 4.78 11.99 -9.28
C ARG A 96 4.73 12.10 -10.81
N LYS A 97 3.61 12.57 -11.36
CA LYS A 97 3.48 12.85 -12.80
C LYS A 97 2.77 14.19 -13.01
N SER A 98 3.18 14.95 -14.02
CA SER A 98 2.37 16.10 -14.47
C SER A 98 1.07 15.58 -15.08
N LEU A 99 -0.04 16.26 -14.82
CA LEU A 99 -1.33 15.94 -15.41
C LEU A 99 -1.69 16.96 -16.49
N ASP A 100 -1.73 18.24 -16.10
CA ASP A 100 -2.08 19.37 -16.96
C ASP A 100 -1.43 20.67 -16.47
N ALA A 101 -1.79 21.82 -17.03
CA ALA A 101 -1.23 23.12 -16.65
C ALA A 101 -1.48 23.49 -15.17
N THR A 102 -2.55 22.98 -14.59
CA THR A 102 -3.08 23.36 -13.27
C THR A 102 -2.95 22.26 -12.21
N HIS A 103 -2.73 21.00 -12.60
CA HIS A 103 -2.63 19.87 -11.68
C HIS A 103 -1.44 18.96 -11.97
N PHE A 104 -1.00 18.26 -10.94
CA PHE A 104 -0.17 17.07 -11.06
C PHE A 104 -0.83 15.91 -10.31
N ILE A 105 -0.41 14.68 -10.58
CA ILE A 105 -0.85 13.51 -9.82
C ILE A 105 0.30 12.93 -9.01
N GLN A 106 -0.01 12.51 -7.79
CA GLN A 106 0.89 11.84 -6.87
C GLN A 106 0.33 10.46 -6.54
N ARG A 107 1.14 9.41 -6.72
CA ARG A 107 0.76 8.06 -6.34
C ARG A 107 0.81 7.94 -4.83
N PHE A 108 -0.23 7.35 -4.24
CA PHE A 108 -0.25 6.88 -2.86
C PHE A 108 -0.63 5.40 -2.82
N THR A 109 0.08 4.63 -2.01
CA THR A 109 -0.12 3.17 -1.87
C THR A 109 0.06 2.76 -0.42
N PRO A 110 -0.55 1.64 0.02
CA PRO A 110 -0.13 0.99 1.26
C PRO A 110 1.38 0.73 1.26
N ARG A 111 2.03 0.89 2.41
CA ARG A 111 3.44 0.51 2.55
C ARG A 111 3.58 -0.99 2.35
N ARG A 112 4.69 -1.40 1.73
CA ARG A 112 5.05 -2.82 1.64
C ARG A 112 5.90 -3.15 2.85
N LYS A 113 5.86 -4.42 3.27
CA LYS A 113 6.61 -4.93 4.45
C LYS A 113 8.08 -4.51 4.51
N LYS A 114 8.75 -4.33 3.36
CA LYS A 114 10.18 -3.96 3.28
C LYS A 114 10.43 -2.54 2.77
N SER A 115 9.40 -1.69 2.73
CA SER A 115 9.54 -0.30 2.29
C SER A 115 10.46 0.46 3.25
N LEU A 116 11.47 1.14 2.70
CA LEU A 116 12.39 1.97 3.47
C LEU A 116 11.66 3.17 4.10
N TRP A 117 12.26 3.70 5.16
CA TRP A 117 11.85 4.95 5.80
C TRP A 117 12.86 6.04 5.46
N SER A 118 12.36 7.26 5.27
CA SER A 118 13.19 8.45 5.16
C SER A 118 13.13 9.20 6.49
N GLN A 119 14.19 9.93 6.82
CA GLN A 119 14.21 10.75 8.03
C GLN A 119 13.06 11.77 8.05
N ARG A 120 12.69 12.29 6.87
CA ARG A 120 11.53 13.18 6.71
C ARG A 120 10.23 12.53 7.19
N ASN A 121 10.00 11.27 6.83
CA ASN A 121 8.77 10.58 7.21
C ASN A 121 8.79 10.14 8.67
N VAL A 122 9.96 9.77 9.19
CA VAL A 122 10.16 9.54 10.64
C VAL A 122 9.78 10.79 11.44
N ASN A 123 10.29 11.96 11.04
CA ASN A 123 9.99 13.23 11.70
C ASN A 123 8.49 13.57 11.61
N LYS A 124 7.86 13.35 10.46
CA LYS A 124 6.41 13.54 10.30
C LYS A 124 5.61 12.62 11.22
N VAL A 125 5.97 11.33 11.29
CA VAL A 125 5.33 10.38 12.20
C VAL A 125 5.47 10.84 13.65
N ALA A 126 6.63 11.32 14.08
CA ALA A 126 6.81 11.81 15.45
C ALA A 126 5.80 12.93 15.80
N VAL A 127 5.67 13.93 14.93
CA VAL A 127 4.69 15.03 15.08
C VAL A 127 3.25 14.51 15.07
N LEU A 128 2.94 13.56 14.18
CA LEU A 128 1.59 12.99 14.07
C LEU A 128 1.22 12.10 15.26
N THR A 129 2.19 11.40 15.85
CA THR A 129 2.02 10.63 17.08
C THR A 129 1.77 11.55 18.26
N GLU A 130 2.57 12.61 18.41
CA GLU A 130 2.37 13.63 19.46
C GLU A 130 0.99 14.30 19.35
N ALA A 131 0.53 14.56 18.13
CA ALA A 131 -0.79 15.11 17.85
C ALA A 131 -1.93 14.07 17.97
N GLY A 132 -1.67 12.82 18.33
CA GLY A 132 -2.68 11.76 18.45
C GLY A 132 -3.39 11.39 17.15
N ARG A 133 -2.77 11.67 15.99
CA ARG A 133 -3.39 11.49 14.67
C ARG A 133 -3.14 10.12 14.04
N MET A 134 -2.13 9.39 14.51
CA MET A 134 -1.79 8.06 14.00
C MET A 134 -2.96 7.09 14.21
N LYS A 135 -3.29 6.31 13.18
CA LYS A 135 -4.30 5.23 13.27
C LYS A 135 -3.60 3.89 13.49
N PRO A 136 -4.32 2.84 13.93
CA PRO A 136 -3.72 1.53 14.19
C PRO A 136 -2.91 0.97 13.01
N ALA A 137 -3.38 1.15 11.76
CA ALA A 137 -2.67 0.72 10.57
C ALA A 137 -1.33 1.46 10.37
N GLY A 138 -1.31 2.77 10.59
CA GLY A 138 -0.07 3.55 10.52
C GLY A 138 0.91 3.19 11.63
N GLN A 139 0.40 2.99 12.85
CA GLN A 139 1.24 2.58 13.98
C GLN A 139 1.85 1.19 13.76
N ALA A 140 1.10 0.24 13.21
CA ALA A 140 1.62 -1.09 12.89
C ALA A 140 2.81 -1.04 11.91
N GLU A 141 2.79 -0.15 10.92
CA GLU A 141 3.92 0.04 10.00
C GLU A 141 5.15 0.66 10.67
N VAL A 142 4.94 1.53 11.67
CA VAL A 142 6.00 2.11 12.49
C VAL A 142 6.64 1.03 13.37
N ASP A 143 5.82 0.24 14.05
CA ASP A 143 6.27 -0.81 14.96
C ASP A 143 7.05 -1.88 14.19
N ALA A 144 6.53 -2.34 13.04
CA ALA A 144 7.22 -3.29 12.18
C ALA A 144 8.58 -2.76 11.68
N ALA A 145 8.67 -1.46 11.39
CA ALA A 145 9.93 -0.84 10.97
C ALA A 145 10.95 -0.68 12.10
N ARG A 146 10.48 -0.52 13.34
CA ARG A 146 11.34 -0.52 14.53
C ARG A 146 11.85 -1.92 14.81
N GLU A 147 10.99 -2.92 14.75
CA GLU A 147 11.33 -4.32 14.98
C GLU A 147 12.41 -4.83 14.02
N ASP A 148 12.31 -4.47 12.73
CA ASP A 148 13.27 -4.91 11.71
C ASP A 148 14.41 -3.92 11.43
N GLY A 149 14.52 -2.85 12.24
CA GLY A 149 15.60 -1.86 12.18
C GLY A 149 15.56 -0.91 10.98
N ARG A 150 14.53 -0.95 10.12
CA ARG A 150 14.35 0.04 9.04
C ARG A 150 14.12 1.45 9.56
N TRP A 151 13.58 1.58 10.76
CA TRP A 151 13.33 2.86 11.42
C TRP A 151 14.65 3.58 11.74
N ASP A 152 15.62 2.88 12.33
CA ASP A 152 16.92 3.45 12.69
C ASP A 152 17.81 3.69 11.47
N ARG A 153 17.59 2.94 10.40
CA ARG A 153 18.29 3.08 9.10
C ARG A 153 17.61 4.09 8.17
N ALA A 154 16.74 4.95 8.70
CA ALA A 154 16.04 5.93 7.90
C ALA A 154 17.03 6.87 7.19
N TYR A 155 16.95 6.94 5.87
CA TYR A 155 17.91 7.72 5.09
C TYR A 155 17.54 9.20 5.11
N SER A 156 18.55 10.07 5.19
CA SER A 156 18.41 11.49 4.87
C SER A 156 18.33 11.68 3.36
N SER A 157 17.42 12.52 2.90
CA SER A 157 17.40 12.95 1.49
C SER A 157 18.69 13.71 1.19
N SER A 158 19.61 13.11 0.42
CA SER A 158 20.78 13.81 -0.11
C SER A 158 20.29 14.98 -0.97
N SER A 159 20.35 16.20 -0.43
CA SER A 159 20.03 17.40 -1.18
C SER A 159 21.31 17.88 -1.87
N ASN A 160 21.32 17.82 -3.20
CA ASN A 160 22.27 18.43 -4.14
C ASN A 160 23.78 18.30 -3.84
N PHE A 161 24.44 17.41 -4.58
CA PHE A 161 25.86 17.50 -4.89
C PHE A 161 26.08 18.80 -5.70
N PHE A 162 26.34 19.92 -5.01
CA PHE A 162 26.87 21.11 -5.65
C PHE A 162 28.31 20.79 -6.00
N MET A 163 28.57 20.40 -7.25
CA MET A 163 29.93 20.43 -7.79
C MET A 163 30.37 21.89 -7.78
N GLU A 164 31.23 22.25 -6.82
CA GLU A 164 32.10 23.41 -6.99
C GLU A 164 32.99 23.12 -8.20
N ILE A 165 32.59 23.66 -9.35
CA ILE A 165 33.47 23.86 -10.48
C ILE A 165 34.46 24.93 -10.03
N GLY A 166 35.62 24.49 -9.56
CA GLY A 166 36.73 25.36 -9.22
C GLY A 166 37.19 26.11 -10.47
N ASN A 167 36.78 27.37 -10.59
CA ASN A 167 37.50 28.34 -11.40
C ASN A 167 38.75 28.76 -10.62
N GLY A 168 39.86 28.08 -10.88
CA GLY A 168 41.19 28.51 -10.51
C GLY A 168 41.88 29.08 -11.75
N GLU A 169 41.56 30.33 -12.07
CA GLU A 169 42.40 31.19 -12.90
C GLU A 169 43.21 32.05 -11.92
N GLU A 170 44.52 31.85 -11.83
CA GLU A 170 45.47 32.91 -11.48
C GLU A 170 46.88 32.58 -12.03
N ALA A 171 47.38 33.58 -12.78
CA ALA A 171 48.77 33.93 -13.12
C ALA A 171 49.58 33.04 -14.08
#